data_AF-X6L9U2-F1
#
_entry.id   AF-X6L9U2-F1
#
_cell.length_a   1.000
_cell.length_b   1.000
_cell.length_c   1.000
_cell.angle_alpha   90.00
_cell.angle_beta   90.00
_cell.angle_gamma   90.00
#
_symmetry.space_group_name_H-M   'P 1'
#
loop_
_entity.id
_entity.type
_entity.pdbx_description
1 polymer ?
#
loop_
_entity_poly.entity_id
_entity_poly.type
_entity_poly.pdbx_seq_one_letter_code
_entity_poly.pdbx_strand_id
1 'polypeptide(L)'
;STHLTNMAFQASVNIEEKTYEVTFTSLSLKSLEEKVKEIISENKIKPEDMQFDFKIADANGQWIDNNEKLQTAFGATPVLLYIDFNDKNNDEDVKYSEQDNEKQDDDFKDSDIELEQKEWNEAIKAAHTIVEDMIENKEKGIVVVASNLDQMAKLNSQQSHEDTYFTMMINSDQYMKKQIVIEPYKICSFHSKSTTLDNITIDGCVYIVDCTIYGIGNCHVTQYLIHTEQSVINYNFDSSLCTTLWPIDTNNLMDLGFSLREKSNFDKAIQFFRIVLGVRLDKLGEDHIDVADSYDNLGLAYHEKDEYDIAIKYYKKGLKIRLDKLGEDHIDVANLCHSLGAAYNQKDEYDIAITFHKKALKIRLDKQGEDHIDVALLYNNLGVAYNKKGEYDIVITFHEKALKIRLDKLGEDHIDVASSYDNLGYIYYKKNEWDKAIEYFKKALKIRLNKQGEDHIDVASLYRDLGMSYNEKDKLGEDHIKVAQLYNDLGLAYYKKDEYDIAIEYYKKELKIRLDKQGEDNIDVALLYNNLGLAYNKKGEYDIAITFHEK
;
A
#
# COMPACT_ATOMS: atom_id res chain seq x y z
N SER A 1 4.68 36.12 -41.67
CA SER A 1 4.88 36.20 -40.21
C SER A 1 4.02 35.14 -39.57
N THR A 2 4.65 34.10 -39.07
CA THR A 2 4.04 33.00 -38.34
C THR A 2 3.58 33.53 -36.97
N HIS A 3 2.27 33.60 -36.73
CA HIS A 3 1.75 33.64 -35.37
C HIS A 3 1.85 32.22 -34.80
N LEU A 4 3.00 31.91 -34.21
CA LEU A 4 3.10 30.82 -33.23
C LEU A 4 2.36 31.31 -31.98
N THR A 5 1.15 30.82 -31.79
CA THR A 5 0.46 30.84 -30.51
C THR A 5 1.38 30.16 -29.49
N ASN A 6 1.85 30.93 -28.50
CA ASN A 6 2.52 30.39 -27.31
C ASN A 6 1.61 29.29 -26.72
N MET A 7 2.02 28.02 -26.83
CA MET A 7 1.35 26.96 -26.07
C MET A 7 1.60 27.24 -24.60
N ALA A 8 0.54 27.63 -23.90
CA ALA A 8 0.58 27.84 -22.47
C ALA A 8 0.28 26.49 -21.80
N PHE A 9 1.19 26.01 -20.97
CA PHE A 9 1.04 24.74 -20.28
C PHE A 9 0.12 24.95 -19.07
N GLN A 10 -0.95 24.18 -18.97
CA GLN A 10 -1.90 24.27 -17.86
C GLN A 10 -1.69 23.11 -16.89
N ALA A 11 -1.66 23.39 -15.59
CA ALA A 11 -1.71 22.38 -14.55
C ALA A 11 -2.51 22.89 -13.35
N SER A 12 -3.06 21.94 -12.60
CA SER A 12 -3.66 22.20 -11.30
C SER A 12 -2.60 21.97 -10.24
N VAL A 13 -2.27 23.01 -9.46
CA VAL A 13 -1.31 22.95 -8.37
C VAL A 13 -2.05 22.89 -7.05
N ASN A 14 -1.83 21.82 -6.29
CA ASN A 14 -2.39 21.64 -4.95
C ASN A 14 -1.39 22.11 -3.90
N ILE A 15 -1.82 23.12 -3.12
CA ILE A 15 -1.12 23.59 -1.93
C ILE A 15 -2.06 23.34 -0.76
N GLU A 16 -1.68 22.45 0.15
CA GLU A 16 -2.55 21.98 1.23
C GLU A 16 -3.89 21.44 0.67
N GLU A 17 -5.02 21.99 1.10
CA GLU A 17 -6.38 21.59 0.68
C GLU A 17 -6.94 22.43 -0.48
N LYS A 18 -6.12 23.28 -1.12
CA LYS A 18 -6.58 24.19 -2.18
C LYS A 18 -5.90 23.91 -3.51
N THR A 19 -6.73 23.79 -4.54
CA THR A 19 -6.30 23.63 -5.94
C THR A 19 -6.27 24.98 -6.64
N TYR A 20 -5.12 25.28 -7.27
CA TYR A 20 -4.90 26.49 -8.05
C TYR A 20 -4.63 26.14 -9.51
N GLU A 21 -5.45 26.64 -10.41
CA GLU A 21 -5.21 26.52 -11.86
C GLU A 21 -4.12 27.49 -12.28
N VAL A 22 -3.03 26.95 -12.83
CA VAL A 22 -1.88 27.74 -13.24
C VAL A 22 -1.52 27.48 -14.69
N THR A 23 -1.10 28.58 -15.34
CA THR A 23 -0.66 28.57 -16.73
C THR A 23 0.81 29.01 -16.78
N PHE A 24 1.66 28.16 -17.35
CA PHE A 24 3.09 28.43 -17.52
C PHE A 24 3.40 28.83 -18.96
N THR A 25 4.31 29.79 -19.11
CA THR A 25 4.84 30.21 -20.41
C THR A 25 6.03 29.35 -20.86
N SER A 26 6.64 28.60 -19.94
CA SER A 26 7.71 27.64 -20.22
C SER A 26 7.64 26.44 -19.26
N LEU A 27 7.90 25.24 -19.77
CA LEU A 27 7.87 24.01 -18.96
C LEU A 27 9.26 23.73 -18.37
N SER A 28 9.59 24.39 -17.26
CA SER A 28 10.82 24.15 -16.49
C SER A 28 10.54 24.20 -14.99
N LEU A 29 11.30 23.43 -14.20
CA LEU A 29 11.15 23.35 -12.75
C LEU A 29 11.27 24.74 -12.10
N LYS A 30 12.19 25.56 -12.61
CA LYS A 30 12.35 26.94 -12.17
C LYS A 30 11.11 27.81 -12.43
N SER A 31 10.50 27.70 -13.62
CA SER A 31 9.27 28.45 -13.94
C SER A 31 8.09 27.99 -13.09
N LEU A 32 8.05 26.72 -12.72
CA LEU A 32 7.06 26.15 -11.82
C LEU A 32 7.26 26.65 -10.39
N GLU A 33 8.48 26.57 -9.85
CA GLU A 33 8.84 27.09 -8.53
C GLU A 33 8.54 28.59 -8.36
N GLU A 34 8.83 29.40 -9.38
CA GLU A 34 8.53 30.84 -9.38
C GLU A 34 7.00 31.08 -9.30
N LYS A 35 6.21 30.31 -10.06
CA LYS A 35 4.75 30.44 -10.04
C LYS A 35 4.13 29.96 -8.73
N VAL A 36 4.68 28.90 -8.14
CA VAL A 36 4.28 28.42 -6.82
C VAL A 36 4.56 29.47 -5.74
N LYS A 37 5.75 30.09 -5.77
CA LYS A 37 6.09 31.20 -4.87
C LYS A 37 5.15 32.39 -5.04
N GLU A 38 4.76 32.71 -6.27
CA GLU A 38 3.77 33.76 -6.56
C GLU A 38 2.41 33.44 -5.91
N ILE A 39 1.86 32.24 -6.12
CA ILE A 39 0.59 31.80 -5.52
C ILE A 39 0.63 31.88 -3.99
N ILE A 40 1.72 31.38 -3.38
CA ILE A 40 1.91 31.42 -1.92
C ILE A 40 1.87 32.87 -1.42
N SER A 41 2.57 33.78 -2.14
CA SER A 41 2.65 35.19 -1.77
C SER A 41 1.32 35.95 -1.94
N GLU A 42 0.59 35.71 -3.04
CA GLU A 42 -0.67 36.39 -3.37
C GLU A 42 -1.81 35.94 -2.45
N ASN A 43 -1.82 34.66 -2.08
CA ASN A 43 -2.88 34.09 -1.24
C ASN A 43 -2.59 34.24 0.26
N LYS A 44 -1.51 34.93 0.64
CA LYS A 44 -1.04 35.10 2.03
C LYS A 44 -0.99 33.77 2.79
N ILE A 45 -0.58 32.70 2.11
CA ILE A 45 -0.32 31.41 2.76
C ILE A 45 0.92 31.66 3.63
N LYS A 46 0.70 31.92 4.91
CA LYS A 46 1.73 32.17 5.92
C LYS A 46 1.95 30.87 6.69
N PRO A 47 2.94 30.04 6.31
CA PRO A 47 3.47 29.11 7.26
C PRO A 47 4.30 29.93 8.26
N GLU A 48 3.92 29.87 9.53
CA GLU A 48 4.48 30.71 10.60
C GLU A 48 6.02 30.56 10.67
N ASP A 49 6.73 31.69 10.52
CA ASP A 49 8.15 31.91 10.76
C ASP A 49 9.11 30.70 10.62
N MET A 50 9.24 30.14 9.41
CA MET A 50 10.39 29.28 9.06
C MET A 50 10.87 29.48 7.62
N GLN A 51 12.12 29.12 7.36
CA GLN A 51 12.76 29.19 6.05
C GLN A 51 12.42 27.88 5.29
N PHE A 52 11.31 27.87 4.53
CA PHE A 52 10.80 26.65 3.89
C PHE A 52 11.51 26.29 2.59
N ASP A 53 11.92 25.03 2.47
CA ASP A 53 12.18 24.35 1.19
C ASP A 53 10.94 23.51 0.84
N PHE A 54 10.33 23.80 -0.32
CA PHE A 54 9.21 23.00 -0.83
C PHE A 54 9.67 22.02 -1.90
N LYS A 55 8.99 20.87 -1.97
CA LYS A 55 9.19 19.87 -3.02
C LYS A 55 7.92 19.73 -3.84
N ILE A 56 8.09 19.39 -5.11
CA ILE A 56 6.98 19.21 -6.05
C ILE A 56 6.88 17.73 -6.38
N ALA A 57 5.69 17.16 -6.29
CA ALA A 57 5.39 15.82 -6.77
C ALA A 57 4.36 15.86 -7.90
N ASP A 58 4.38 14.84 -8.76
CA ASP A 58 3.35 14.64 -9.80
C ASP A 58 2.07 14.03 -9.21
N ALA A 59 1.07 13.80 -10.07
CA ALA A 59 -0.22 13.23 -9.70
C ALA A 59 -0.15 11.83 -9.05
N ASN A 60 0.98 11.12 -9.19
CA ASN A 60 1.22 9.80 -8.60
C ASN A 60 2.08 9.87 -7.32
N GLY A 61 2.36 11.07 -6.81
CA GLY A 61 3.21 11.27 -5.63
C GLY A 61 4.71 11.12 -5.90
N GLN A 62 5.16 11.10 -7.17
CA GLN A 62 6.58 11.02 -7.48
C GLN A 62 7.24 12.39 -7.47
N TRP A 63 8.36 12.53 -6.75
CA TRP A 63 9.10 13.78 -6.66
C TRP A 63 9.68 14.23 -8.02
N ILE A 64 9.29 15.43 -8.42
CA ILE A 64 9.80 16.16 -9.58
C ILE A 64 11.01 16.99 -9.14
N ASP A 65 12.20 16.41 -9.31
CA ASP A 65 13.48 17.02 -8.98
C ASP A 65 14.25 17.53 -10.22
N ASN A 66 13.71 17.33 -11.42
CA ASN A 66 14.33 17.73 -12.68
C ASN A 66 13.31 17.98 -13.81
N ASN A 67 13.77 18.63 -14.89
CA ASN A 67 12.92 19.01 -16.03
C ASN A 67 12.40 17.82 -16.85
N GLU A 68 13.07 16.67 -16.84
CA GLU A 68 12.67 15.47 -17.59
C GLU A 68 11.46 14.81 -16.92
N LYS A 69 11.47 14.70 -15.59
CA LYS A 69 10.32 14.27 -14.79
C LYS A 69 9.15 15.24 -14.92
N LEU A 70 9.42 16.55 -14.97
CA LEU A 70 8.39 17.56 -15.19
C LEU A 70 7.72 17.41 -16.57
N GLN A 71 8.50 17.13 -17.61
CA GLN A 71 7.95 16.86 -18.95
C GLN A 71 7.11 15.58 -18.97
N THR A 72 7.54 14.55 -18.23
CA THR A 72 6.80 13.30 -18.09
C THR A 72 5.46 13.51 -17.37
N ALA A 73 5.44 14.32 -16.31
CA ALA A 73 4.22 14.69 -15.59
C ALA A 73 3.21 15.42 -16.49
N PHE A 74 3.68 16.22 -17.45
CA PHE A 74 2.85 16.88 -18.47
C PHE A 74 2.44 15.96 -19.64
N GLY A 75 2.89 14.71 -19.66
CA GLY A 75 2.42 13.67 -20.56
C GLY A 75 1.14 12.96 -20.08
N ALA A 76 0.76 13.14 -18.82
CA ALA A 76 -0.49 12.63 -18.24
C ALA A 76 -1.61 13.67 -18.35
N THR A 77 -2.83 13.25 -18.69
CA THR A 77 -4.01 14.14 -18.68
C THR A 77 -5.03 13.60 -17.68
N PRO A 78 -5.42 14.36 -16.63
CA PRO A 78 -5.02 15.74 -16.26
C PRO A 78 -3.68 15.84 -15.50
N VAL A 79 -3.00 16.99 -15.59
CA VAL A 79 -1.73 17.28 -14.92
C VAL A 79 -1.98 17.88 -13.54
N LEU A 80 -1.70 17.12 -12.48
CA LEU A 80 -1.78 17.56 -11.09
C LEU A 80 -0.38 17.63 -10.48
N LEU A 81 -0.10 18.69 -9.73
CA LEU A 81 1.17 18.87 -9.03
C LEU A 81 0.92 19.12 -7.54
N TYR A 82 1.55 18.33 -6.69
CA TYR A 82 1.47 18.47 -5.23
C TYR A 82 2.70 19.17 -4.69
N ILE A 83 2.51 20.03 -3.68
CA ILE A 83 3.61 20.74 -3.02
C ILE A 83 3.69 20.31 -1.56
N ASP A 84 4.88 19.88 -1.14
CA ASP A 84 5.18 19.48 0.23
C ASP A 84 6.17 20.45 0.88
N PHE A 85 5.94 20.81 2.14
CA PHE A 85 6.73 21.76 2.90
C PHE A 85 7.54 21.02 3.98
N ASN A 86 8.88 21.15 3.97
CA ASN A 86 9.72 20.54 5.00
C ASN A 86 10.01 21.52 6.16
N ASP A 87 9.88 21.04 7.40
CA ASP A 87 10.37 21.70 8.61
C ASP A 87 11.84 21.28 8.88
N LYS A 88 12.73 22.24 9.19
CA LYS A 88 14.16 22.00 9.42
C LYS A 88 14.58 21.95 10.90
N ASN A 89 13.65 22.02 11.85
CA ASN A 89 14.00 22.17 13.27
C ASN A 89 13.66 20.96 14.16
N ASN A 90 14.07 19.74 13.80
CA ASN A 90 14.03 18.60 14.73
C ASN A 90 15.36 17.83 14.71
N ASP A 91 16.39 18.44 15.29
CA ASP A 91 17.59 17.77 15.79
C ASP A 91 17.82 18.30 17.22
N GLU A 92 17.43 17.56 18.26
CA GLU A 92 18.13 17.55 19.55
C GLU A 92 17.69 16.38 20.45
N ASP A 93 18.70 15.79 21.08
CA ASP A 93 18.70 14.58 21.91
C ASP A 93 17.68 14.56 23.06
N VAL A 94 16.96 13.44 23.24
CA VAL A 94 16.23 13.12 24.48
C VAL A 94 16.72 11.81 25.08
N LYS A 95 17.42 11.93 26.22
CA LYS A 95 17.71 10.81 27.13
C LYS A 95 16.45 10.42 27.89
N TYR A 96 16.05 9.17 27.79
CA TYR A 96 14.95 8.59 28.59
C TYR A 96 15.46 8.03 29.92
N SER A 97 14.86 8.48 31.02
CA SER A 97 14.83 7.77 32.29
C SER A 97 13.43 7.20 32.50
N GLU A 98 13.38 5.93 32.90
CA GLU A 98 12.19 5.15 33.22
C GLU A 98 11.30 5.82 34.28
N GLN A 99 10.06 6.15 33.92
CA GLN A 99 8.82 5.93 34.68
C GLN A 99 7.66 6.66 33.99
N ASP A 100 6.46 6.11 34.14
CA ASP A 100 5.15 6.61 33.67
C ASP A 100 4.73 6.23 32.25
N ASN A 101 4.46 4.93 32.08
CA ASN A 101 3.40 4.44 31.20
C ASN A 101 2.04 4.94 31.71
N GLU A 102 1.56 6.07 31.20
CA GLU A 102 0.15 6.46 31.03
C GLU A 102 0.09 7.94 30.66
N LYS A 103 0.06 8.22 29.34
CA LYS A 103 -0.37 9.44 28.63
C LYS A 103 0.65 9.85 27.55
N GLN A 104 0.34 9.48 26.31
CA GLN A 104 0.59 10.34 25.15
C GLN A 104 -0.22 9.77 23.98
N ASP A 105 -1.50 10.12 23.94
CA ASP A 105 -2.19 10.31 22.65
C ASP A 105 -1.74 11.71 22.20
N ASP A 106 -0.73 11.77 21.33
CA ASP A 106 -0.35 13.03 20.68
C ASP A 106 -1.32 13.29 19.51
N ASP A 107 -2.13 14.33 19.66
CA ASP A 107 -2.95 14.99 18.64
C ASP A 107 -2.08 15.41 17.45
N PHE A 108 -2.08 14.68 16.33
CA PHE A 108 -1.62 15.19 15.04
C PHE A 108 -2.44 14.61 13.88
N LYS A 109 -3.21 15.46 13.18
CA LYS A 109 -3.99 15.21 11.93
C LYS A 109 -5.03 14.07 11.93
N ASP A 110 -5.38 13.52 13.08
CA ASP A 110 -6.23 12.33 13.18
C ASP A 110 -7.74 12.58 13.12
N SER A 111 -8.20 13.80 13.41
CA SER A 111 -9.62 14.15 13.48
C SER A 111 -10.35 14.03 12.15
N ASP A 112 -9.73 14.41 11.04
CA ASP A 112 -10.46 14.72 9.81
C ASP A 112 -10.86 13.45 9.04
N ILE A 113 -9.99 12.43 9.04
CA ILE A 113 -10.30 11.11 8.45
C ILE A 113 -11.34 10.38 9.31
N GLU A 114 -11.30 10.55 10.64
CA GLU A 114 -12.29 9.94 11.53
C GLU A 114 -13.66 10.58 11.44
N LEU A 115 -13.69 11.92 11.30
CA LEU A 115 -14.87 12.70 11.02
C LEU A 115 -15.44 12.22 9.68
N GLU A 116 -14.68 12.36 8.58
CA GLU A 116 -15.16 12.07 7.22
C GLU A 116 -15.73 10.64 7.09
N GLN A 117 -15.07 9.65 7.71
CA GLN A 117 -15.54 8.27 7.69
C GLN A 117 -16.83 8.06 8.51
N LYS A 118 -16.99 8.79 9.61
CA LYS A 118 -18.22 8.77 10.41
C LYS A 118 -19.37 9.41 9.64
N GLU A 119 -19.17 10.59 9.06
CA GLU A 119 -20.20 11.26 8.27
C GLU A 119 -20.60 10.45 7.05
N TRP A 120 -19.64 9.80 6.38
CA TRP A 120 -19.93 8.89 5.29
C TRP A 120 -20.86 7.75 5.74
N ASN A 121 -20.54 7.09 6.85
CA ASN A 121 -21.33 5.97 7.36
C ASN A 121 -22.76 6.43 7.76
N GLU A 122 -22.88 7.60 8.39
CA GLU A 122 -24.19 8.19 8.71
C GLU A 122 -24.98 8.56 7.44
N ALA A 123 -24.31 9.07 6.40
CA ALA A 123 -24.92 9.36 5.10
C ALA A 123 -25.43 8.09 4.41
N ILE A 124 -24.67 6.99 4.44
CA ILE A 124 -25.11 5.70 3.87
C ILE A 124 -26.31 5.15 4.63
N LYS A 125 -26.27 5.21 5.97
CA LYS A 125 -27.41 4.82 6.80
C LYS A 125 -28.68 5.61 6.47
N ALA A 126 -28.55 6.93 6.37
CA ALA A 126 -29.67 7.79 5.98
C ALA A 126 -30.21 7.45 4.59
N ALA A 127 -29.33 7.17 3.62
CA ALA A 127 -29.72 6.77 2.28
C ALA A 127 -30.45 5.43 2.27
N HIS A 128 -30.00 4.43 3.03
CA HIS A 128 -30.70 3.15 3.17
C HIS A 128 -32.11 3.32 3.71
N THR A 129 -32.28 4.14 4.77
CA THR A 129 -33.62 4.43 5.31
C THR A 129 -34.54 5.03 4.23
N ILE A 130 -34.02 5.95 3.42
CA ILE A 130 -34.79 6.56 2.32
C ILE A 130 -35.15 5.52 1.24
N VAL A 131 -34.21 4.65 0.88
CA VAL A 131 -34.45 3.59 -0.11
C VAL A 131 -35.51 2.61 0.39
N GLU A 132 -35.45 2.20 1.66
CA GLU A 132 -36.45 1.36 2.30
C GLU A 132 -37.83 2.02 2.31
N ASP A 133 -37.90 3.29 2.76
CA ASP A 133 -39.14 4.10 2.72
C ASP A 133 -39.73 4.16 1.30
N MET A 134 -38.90 4.40 0.28
CA MET A 134 -39.35 4.47 -1.11
C MET A 134 -39.89 3.13 -1.60
N ILE A 135 -39.23 2.01 -1.26
CA ILE A 135 -39.66 0.66 -1.63
C ILE A 135 -40.99 0.31 -0.95
N GLU A 136 -41.13 0.57 0.34
CA GLU A 136 -42.36 0.32 1.10
C GLU A 136 -43.55 1.10 0.55
N ASN A 137 -43.31 2.36 0.16
CA ASN A 137 -44.33 3.24 -0.41
C ASN A 137 -44.55 3.04 -1.93
N LYS A 138 -43.83 2.11 -2.57
CA LYS A 138 -43.88 1.83 -4.03
C LYS A 138 -43.56 3.06 -4.88
N GLU A 139 -42.66 3.89 -4.36
CA GLU A 139 -42.17 5.08 -5.05
C GLU A 139 -41.07 4.72 -6.02
N LYS A 140 -40.88 5.58 -7.04
CA LYS A 140 -39.90 5.37 -8.10
C LYS A 140 -38.99 6.57 -8.18
N GLY A 141 -37.70 6.33 -8.32
CA GLY A 141 -36.73 7.40 -8.42
C GLY A 141 -35.34 6.97 -8.06
N ILE A 142 -34.55 7.95 -7.66
CA ILE A 142 -33.16 7.76 -7.26
C ILE A 142 -32.88 8.42 -5.91
N VAL A 143 -31.98 7.82 -5.15
CA VAL A 143 -31.39 8.44 -3.96
C VAL A 143 -29.91 8.67 -4.26
N VAL A 144 -29.43 9.89 -4.08
CA VAL A 144 -28.05 10.26 -4.34
C VAL A 144 -27.40 10.72 -3.05
N VAL A 145 -26.25 10.13 -2.72
CA VAL A 145 -25.35 10.60 -1.66
C VAL A 145 -24.14 11.19 -2.36
N ALA A 146 -23.90 12.50 -2.24
CA ALA A 146 -22.76 13.11 -2.94
C ALA A 146 -22.18 14.32 -2.20
N SER A 147 -20.87 14.50 -2.33
CA SER A 147 -20.13 15.68 -1.81
C SER A 147 -20.26 16.91 -2.73
N ASN A 148 -20.50 16.69 -4.02
CA ASN A 148 -20.42 17.73 -5.05
C ASN A 148 -21.78 18.16 -5.62
N LEU A 149 -22.89 17.84 -4.94
CA LEU A 149 -24.24 18.11 -5.45
C LEU A 149 -24.53 19.60 -5.69
N ASP A 150 -23.96 20.49 -4.87
CA ASP A 150 -24.11 21.95 -5.03
C ASP A 150 -23.43 22.50 -6.28
N GLN A 151 -22.36 21.85 -6.72
CA GLN A 151 -21.65 22.24 -7.94
C GLN A 151 -22.54 21.94 -9.16
N MET A 152 -23.25 20.80 -9.11
CA MET A 152 -24.18 20.38 -10.16
C MET A 152 -25.40 21.29 -10.27
N ALA A 153 -25.91 21.82 -9.14
CA ALA A 153 -27.10 22.66 -9.10
C ALA A 153 -26.97 23.92 -9.98
N LYS A 154 -25.75 24.40 -10.23
CA LYS A 154 -25.48 25.66 -10.95
C LYS A 154 -25.45 25.55 -12.48
N LEU A 155 -25.49 24.34 -13.05
CA LEU A 155 -25.24 24.10 -14.49
C LEU A 155 -26.40 24.41 -15.46
N ASN A 156 -27.57 24.85 -15.00
CA ASN A 156 -28.73 24.98 -15.89
C ASN A 156 -28.71 26.23 -16.80
N SER A 157 -28.32 26.04 -18.07
CA SER A 157 -28.72 26.94 -19.17
C SER A 157 -28.83 26.21 -20.52
N GLN A 158 -29.82 25.32 -20.71
CA GLN A 158 -30.65 25.25 -21.94
C GLN A 158 -31.43 23.94 -22.11
N GLN A 159 -32.70 24.13 -22.50
CA GLN A 159 -33.51 23.30 -23.41
C GLN A 159 -34.10 21.96 -22.92
N SER A 160 -34.88 21.35 -23.82
CA SER A 160 -36.30 21.05 -23.64
C SER A 160 -36.72 19.66 -24.14
N HIS A 161 -37.69 19.08 -23.43
CA HIS A 161 -38.69 18.07 -23.79
C HIS A 161 -38.32 16.56 -23.70
N GLU A 162 -39.33 15.83 -23.19
CA GLU A 162 -39.55 14.39 -22.94
C GLU A 162 -38.80 13.69 -21.79
N ASP A 163 -37.52 13.96 -21.52
CA ASP A 163 -36.79 13.28 -20.42
C ASP A 163 -36.55 14.15 -19.19
N THR A 164 -36.62 13.54 -18.00
CA THR A 164 -36.36 14.24 -16.72
C THR A 164 -34.86 14.22 -16.44
N TYR A 165 -34.16 15.31 -16.75
CA TYR A 165 -32.71 15.45 -16.50
C TYR A 165 -32.41 15.59 -15.01
N PHE A 166 -31.34 14.94 -14.54
CA PHE A 166 -30.93 14.99 -13.14
C PHE A 166 -30.65 16.42 -12.64
N THR A 167 -29.99 17.25 -13.46
CA THR A 167 -29.73 18.67 -13.14
C THR A 167 -30.99 19.52 -13.00
N MET A 168 -32.12 19.10 -13.60
CA MET A 168 -33.42 19.71 -13.34
C MET A 168 -34.00 19.23 -12.01
N MET A 169 -33.84 17.94 -11.68
CA MET A 169 -34.37 17.36 -10.44
C MET A 169 -33.74 17.99 -9.20
N ILE A 170 -32.42 18.24 -9.22
CA ILE A 170 -31.68 18.86 -8.10
C ILE A 170 -32.10 20.31 -7.82
N ASN A 171 -32.80 20.98 -8.75
CA ASN A 171 -33.24 22.36 -8.60
C ASN A 171 -34.78 22.49 -8.50
N SER A 172 -35.48 21.38 -8.29
CA SER A 172 -36.94 21.33 -8.41
C SER A 172 -37.61 20.64 -7.24
N ASP A 173 -38.44 21.39 -6.51
CA ASP A 173 -39.32 20.88 -5.45
C ASP A 173 -40.36 19.86 -5.99
N GLN A 174 -40.59 19.85 -7.31
CA GLN A 174 -41.45 18.85 -7.94
C GLN A 174 -40.84 17.45 -7.86
N TYR A 175 -39.54 17.32 -8.01
CA TYR A 175 -38.85 16.04 -8.12
C TYR A 175 -38.09 15.68 -6.85
N MET A 176 -37.41 16.65 -6.23
CA MET A 176 -36.71 16.44 -4.96
C MET A 176 -37.72 16.32 -3.81
N LYS A 177 -37.68 15.20 -3.08
CA LYS A 177 -38.65 14.93 -2.00
C LYS A 177 -38.07 15.01 -0.61
N LYS A 178 -36.81 14.63 -0.47
CA LYS A 178 -36.10 14.64 0.81
C LYS A 178 -34.67 15.05 0.55
N GLN A 179 -34.16 15.91 1.41
CA GLN A 179 -32.76 16.30 1.45
C GLN A 179 -32.30 16.23 2.91
N ILE A 180 -31.20 15.53 3.13
CA ILE A 180 -30.49 15.47 4.41
C ILE A 180 -29.05 15.93 4.13
N VAL A 181 -28.49 16.73 5.02
CA VAL A 181 -27.10 17.21 4.92
C VAL A 181 -26.33 16.65 6.11
N ILE A 182 -25.29 15.89 5.81
CA ILE A 182 -24.31 15.37 6.76
C ILE A 182 -22.96 15.75 6.14
N GLU A 183 -22.49 16.96 6.44
CA GLU A 183 -21.31 17.56 5.79
C GLU A 183 -20.10 16.60 5.81
N PRO A 184 -19.41 16.38 4.68
CA PRO A 184 -19.55 17.08 3.40
C PRO A 184 -20.63 16.51 2.46
N TYR A 185 -21.38 15.49 2.87
CA TYR A 185 -22.30 14.74 2.01
C TYR A 185 -23.74 15.28 2.05
N LYS A 186 -24.37 15.31 0.88
CA LYS A 186 -25.81 15.56 0.73
C LYS A 186 -26.51 14.31 0.25
N ILE A 187 -27.57 13.95 0.95
CA ILE A 187 -28.42 12.80 0.65
C ILE A 187 -29.75 13.33 0.14
N CYS A 188 -30.00 13.15 -1.16
CA CYS A 188 -31.21 13.65 -1.81
C CYS A 188 -31.99 12.52 -2.47
N SER A 189 -33.31 12.49 -2.24
CA SER A 189 -34.23 11.62 -2.99
C SER A 189 -34.96 12.40 -4.07
N PHE A 190 -35.05 11.77 -5.23
CA PHE A 190 -35.56 12.35 -6.46
C PHE A 190 -36.57 11.41 -7.07
N HIS A 191 -37.85 11.79 -7.08
CA HIS A 191 -38.93 10.88 -7.50
C HIS A 191 -39.24 11.10 -8.99
N SER A 192 -38.95 10.10 -9.80
CA SER A 192 -39.29 10.05 -11.22
C SER A 192 -39.31 8.60 -11.72
N LYS A 193 -40.08 8.35 -12.79
CA LYS A 193 -40.10 7.06 -13.48
C LYS A 193 -38.86 6.85 -14.34
N SER A 194 -38.30 7.93 -14.86
CA SER A 194 -37.06 7.94 -15.64
C SER A 194 -36.20 9.15 -15.28
N THR A 195 -34.88 8.96 -15.29
CA THR A 195 -33.91 10.04 -15.04
C THR A 195 -32.77 9.94 -16.04
N THR A 196 -32.40 11.08 -16.62
CA THR A 196 -31.25 11.18 -17.54
C THR A 196 -30.08 11.87 -16.85
N LEU A 197 -28.95 11.17 -16.78
CA LEU A 197 -27.65 11.74 -16.43
C LEU A 197 -26.99 12.26 -17.70
N ASP A 198 -26.52 13.50 -17.71
CA ASP A 198 -25.88 14.12 -18.88
C ASP A 198 -24.56 14.77 -18.46
N ASN A 199 -23.45 14.21 -18.95
CA ASN A 199 -22.08 14.69 -18.70
C ASN A 199 -21.81 15.05 -17.23
N ILE A 200 -22.15 14.15 -16.31
CA ILE A 200 -22.14 14.40 -14.88
C ILE A 200 -21.25 13.41 -14.13
N THR A 201 -20.46 13.94 -13.20
CA THR A 201 -19.67 13.14 -12.26
C THR A 201 -20.25 13.29 -10.86
N ILE A 202 -20.88 12.23 -10.36
CA ILE A 202 -21.40 12.17 -8.99
C ILE A 202 -20.28 11.67 -8.08
N ASP A 203 -19.78 12.56 -7.22
CA ASP A 203 -18.78 12.18 -6.23
C ASP A 203 -19.46 11.60 -4.99
N GLY A 204 -19.73 10.29 -5.06
CA GLY A 204 -20.52 9.55 -4.09
C GLY A 204 -21.28 8.39 -4.73
N CYS A 205 -22.50 8.15 -4.27
CA CYS A 205 -23.29 6.95 -4.57
C CYS A 205 -24.66 7.27 -5.15
N VAL A 206 -25.18 6.35 -5.95
CA VAL A 206 -26.53 6.42 -6.52
C VAL A 206 -27.29 5.14 -6.25
N TYR A 207 -28.46 5.25 -5.64
CA TYR A 207 -29.42 4.17 -5.47
C TYR A 207 -30.57 4.36 -6.47
N ILE A 208 -30.90 3.32 -7.21
CA ILE A 208 -31.94 3.32 -8.25
C ILE A 208 -33.10 2.45 -7.79
N VAL A 209 -34.23 3.10 -7.50
CA VAL A 209 -35.43 2.47 -6.95
C VAL A 209 -36.53 2.41 -8.01
N ASP A 210 -36.75 1.21 -8.56
CA ASP A 210 -37.77 0.83 -9.54
C ASP A 210 -37.97 1.84 -10.69
N CYS A 211 -36.88 2.49 -11.12
CA CYS A 211 -36.89 3.49 -12.18
C CYS A 211 -35.86 3.21 -13.29
N THR A 212 -36.00 3.93 -14.40
CA THR A 212 -35.08 3.81 -15.54
C THR A 212 -34.06 4.94 -15.54
N ILE A 213 -32.77 4.62 -15.54
CA ILE A 213 -31.71 5.62 -15.74
C ILE A 213 -31.18 5.54 -17.16
N TYR A 214 -31.04 6.71 -17.78
CA TYR A 214 -30.32 6.92 -19.03
C TYR A 214 -29.07 7.73 -18.76
N GLY A 215 -28.05 7.55 -19.61
CA GLY A 215 -26.84 8.36 -19.57
C GLY A 215 -26.51 8.91 -20.95
N ILE A 216 -26.08 10.18 -20.99
CA ILE A 216 -25.64 10.89 -22.19
C ILE A 216 -24.24 11.44 -21.93
N GLY A 217 -23.34 11.23 -22.88
CA GLY A 217 -21.94 11.66 -22.75
C GLY A 217 -21.19 10.91 -21.66
N ASN A 218 -20.32 11.60 -20.93
CA ASN A 218 -19.47 11.01 -19.88
C ASN A 218 -20.15 11.13 -18.51
N CYS A 219 -20.80 10.06 -18.07
CA CYS A 219 -21.40 9.99 -16.73
C CYS A 219 -20.55 9.08 -15.84
N HIS A 220 -20.16 9.57 -14.68
CA HIS A 220 -19.33 8.85 -13.72
C HIS A 220 -19.92 8.92 -12.31
N VAL A 221 -19.83 7.82 -11.57
CA VAL A 221 -20.18 7.74 -10.15
C VAL A 221 -18.94 7.22 -9.45
N THR A 222 -18.41 7.95 -8.47
CA THR A 222 -17.06 7.66 -7.93
C THR A 222 -17.05 6.49 -6.95
N GLN A 223 -18.16 6.21 -6.28
CA GLN A 223 -18.23 5.15 -5.26
C GLN A 223 -19.01 3.94 -5.76
N TYR A 224 -20.34 4.00 -5.78
CA TYR A 224 -21.15 2.85 -6.22
C TYR A 224 -22.53 3.20 -6.72
N LEU A 225 -23.06 2.28 -7.52
CA LEU A 225 -24.41 2.30 -8.04
C LEU A 225 -25.16 1.06 -7.54
N ILE A 226 -26.20 1.27 -6.74
CA ILE A 226 -27.05 0.20 -6.23
C ILE A 226 -28.40 0.29 -6.92
N HIS A 227 -28.96 -0.84 -7.33
CA HIS A 227 -30.27 -0.83 -7.99
C HIS A 227 -31.17 -1.94 -7.47
N THR A 228 -32.46 -1.68 -7.45
CA THR A 228 -33.51 -2.68 -7.21
C THR A 228 -33.70 -3.57 -8.44
N GLU A 229 -34.38 -4.71 -8.28
CA GLU A 229 -34.60 -5.67 -9.37
C GLU A 229 -35.40 -5.09 -10.54
N GLN A 230 -36.32 -4.14 -10.31
CA GLN A 230 -37.13 -3.55 -11.37
C GLN A 230 -36.48 -2.32 -12.01
N SER A 231 -35.33 -1.88 -11.49
CA SER A 231 -34.58 -0.77 -12.06
C SER A 231 -33.92 -1.17 -13.38
N VAL A 232 -33.92 -0.24 -14.33
CA VAL A 232 -33.33 -0.44 -15.66
C VAL A 232 -32.24 0.60 -15.86
N ILE A 233 -31.02 0.14 -16.12
CA ILE A 233 -29.86 1.00 -16.37
C ILE A 233 -29.55 0.96 -17.85
N ASN A 234 -29.96 2.00 -18.58
CA ASN A 234 -29.72 2.19 -20.01
C ASN A 234 -28.48 3.07 -20.23
N TYR A 235 -27.36 2.67 -19.61
CA TYR A 235 -26.07 3.32 -19.79
C TYR A 235 -24.95 2.37 -19.37
N ASN A 236 -23.83 2.41 -20.08
CA ASN A 236 -22.64 1.66 -19.70
C ASN A 236 -21.71 2.60 -18.92
N PHE A 237 -21.85 2.61 -17.60
CA PHE A 237 -20.91 3.30 -16.73
C PHE A 237 -19.51 2.67 -16.86
N ASP A 238 -18.47 3.44 -16.55
CA ASP A 238 -17.10 2.95 -16.60
C ASP A 238 -16.94 1.61 -15.84
N SER A 239 -16.14 0.70 -16.40
CA SER A 239 -15.76 -0.61 -15.84
C SER A 239 -15.12 -0.54 -14.44
N SER A 240 -14.75 0.66 -13.99
CA SER A 240 -14.29 0.94 -12.64
C SER A 240 -15.42 0.95 -11.59
N LEU A 241 -16.68 1.22 -11.99
CA LEU A 241 -17.82 1.39 -11.10
C LEU A 241 -18.29 0.08 -10.45
N CYS A 242 -18.43 0.10 -9.13
CA CYS A 242 -19.12 -0.96 -8.39
C CYS A 242 -20.65 -0.86 -8.61
N THR A 243 -21.23 -1.88 -9.26
CA THR A 243 -22.69 -2.02 -9.39
C THR A 243 -23.18 -3.24 -8.60
N THR A 244 -24.20 -3.07 -7.76
CA THR A 244 -24.78 -4.19 -6.98
C THR A 244 -26.30 -4.08 -6.82
N LEU A 245 -26.94 -5.21 -6.49
CA LEU A 245 -28.39 -5.31 -6.33
C LEU A 245 -28.81 -4.95 -4.89
N TRP A 246 -29.98 -4.31 -4.76
CA TRP A 246 -30.67 -4.13 -3.49
C TRP A 246 -31.63 -5.32 -3.21
N PRO A 247 -31.68 -5.88 -1.99
CA PRO A 247 -30.88 -5.53 -0.82
C PRO A 247 -29.43 -6.02 -0.94
N ILE A 248 -28.51 -5.24 -0.36
CA ILE A 248 -27.08 -5.53 -0.45
C ILE A 248 -26.74 -6.83 0.29
N ASP A 249 -26.21 -7.82 -0.44
CA ASP A 249 -25.61 -9.03 0.13
C ASP A 249 -24.19 -8.72 0.60
N THR A 250 -24.03 -8.53 1.91
CA THR A 250 -22.76 -8.19 2.52
C THR A 250 -21.71 -9.29 2.38
N ASN A 251 -22.10 -10.57 2.36
CA ASN A 251 -21.15 -11.68 2.26
C ASN A 251 -20.57 -11.74 0.84
N ASN A 252 -21.42 -11.63 -0.18
CA ASN A 252 -20.96 -11.60 -1.57
C ASN A 252 -20.03 -10.42 -1.84
N LEU A 253 -20.31 -9.23 -1.27
CA LEU A 253 -19.41 -8.08 -1.41
C LEU A 253 -18.09 -8.27 -0.66
N MET A 254 -18.10 -8.91 0.52
CA MET A 254 -16.87 -9.27 1.23
C MET A 254 -16.00 -10.21 0.39
N ASP A 255 -16.58 -11.25 -0.21
CA ASP A 255 -15.86 -12.21 -1.05
C ASP A 255 -15.25 -11.53 -2.29
N LEU A 256 -15.98 -10.61 -2.91
CA LEU A 256 -15.47 -9.81 -4.02
C LEU A 256 -14.33 -8.89 -3.57
N GLY A 257 -14.48 -8.24 -2.41
CA GLY A 257 -13.42 -7.44 -1.79
C GLY A 257 -12.16 -8.25 -1.53
N PHE A 258 -12.28 -9.48 -0.99
CA PHE A 258 -11.16 -10.40 -0.81
C PHE A 258 -10.49 -10.77 -2.13
N SER A 259 -11.27 -11.15 -3.14
CA SER A 259 -10.71 -11.51 -4.45
C SER A 259 -9.95 -10.35 -5.10
N LEU A 260 -10.40 -9.11 -4.91
CA LEU A 260 -9.74 -7.91 -5.42
C LEU A 260 -8.46 -7.60 -4.65
N ARG A 261 -8.49 -7.73 -3.32
CA ARG A 261 -7.31 -7.57 -2.47
C ARG A 261 -6.21 -8.57 -2.85
N GLU A 262 -6.56 -9.83 -3.06
CA GLU A 262 -5.62 -10.88 -3.52
C GLU A 262 -5.00 -10.58 -4.89
N LYS A 263 -5.68 -9.79 -5.72
CA LYS A 263 -5.19 -9.29 -7.02
C LYS A 263 -4.48 -7.94 -6.91
N SER A 264 -4.20 -7.48 -5.69
CA SER A 264 -3.62 -6.17 -5.37
C SER A 264 -4.43 -4.97 -5.88
N ASN A 265 -5.73 -5.16 -6.11
CA ASN A 265 -6.66 -4.06 -6.44
C ASN A 265 -7.26 -3.50 -5.15
N PHE A 266 -6.41 -2.84 -4.37
CA PHE A 266 -6.74 -2.40 -3.02
C PHE A 266 -7.83 -1.34 -2.99
N ASP A 267 -7.83 -0.37 -3.91
CA ASP A 267 -8.83 0.71 -3.92
C ASP A 267 -10.25 0.16 -4.10
N LYS A 268 -10.45 -0.78 -5.04
CA LYS A 268 -11.76 -1.41 -5.21
C LYS A 268 -12.12 -2.30 -4.03
N ALA A 269 -11.16 -3.04 -3.46
CA ALA A 269 -11.41 -3.86 -2.27
C ALA A 269 -11.87 -3.00 -1.08
N ILE A 270 -11.21 -1.85 -0.85
CA ILE A 270 -11.57 -0.87 0.18
C ILE A 270 -12.98 -0.34 -0.04
N GLN A 271 -13.37 -0.03 -1.28
CA GLN A 271 -14.74 0.39 -1.59
C GLN A 271 -15.77 -0.67 -1.18
N PHE A 272 -15.55 -1.95 -1.53
CA PHE A 272 -16.44 -3.04 -1.11
C PHE A 272 -16.52 -3.18 0.40
N PHE A 273 -15.38 -3.16 1.10
CA PHE A 273 -15.36 -3.27 2.57
C PHE A 273 -16.04 -2.07 3.25
N ARG A 274 -15.93 -0.85 2.71
CA ARG A 274 -16.65 0.34 3.20
C ARG A 274 -18.16 0.21 3.05
N ILE A 275 -18.64 -0.34 1.92
CA ILE A 275 -20.08 -0.59 1.73
C ILE A 275 -20.57 -1.59 2.78
N VAL A 276 -19.86 -2.71 2.93
CA VAL A 276 -20.22 -3.74 3.90
C VAL A 276 -20.23 -3.17 5.32
N LEU A 277 -19.23 -2.35 5.67
CA LEU A 277 -19.18 -1.64 6.95
C LEU A 277 -20.44 -0.79 7.16
N GLY A 278 -20.80 0.05 6.19
CA GLY A 278 -21.99 0.91 6.29
C GLY A 278 -23.28 0.12 6.50
N VAL A 279 -23.47 -0.99 5.76
CA VAL A 279 -24.64 -1.87 5.92
C VAL A 279 -24.66 -2.52 7.31
N ARG A 280 -23.51 -3.00 7.80
CA ARG A 280 -23.42 -3.67 9.11
C ARG A 280 -23.62 -2.68 10.26
N LEU A 281 -23.08 -1.46 10.16
CA LEU A 281 -23.32 -0.39 11.12
C LEU A 281 -24.80 -0.04 11.23
N ASP A 282 -25.49 0.04 10.09
CA ASP A 282 -26.92 0.32 10.04
C ASP A 282 -27.76 -0.82 10.66
N LYS A 283 -27.54 -2.05 10.21
CA LYS A 283 -28.39 -3.20 10.58
C LYS A 283 -28.05 -3.86 11.91
N LEU A 284 -26.78 -3.84 12.31
CA LEU A 284 -26.27 -4.59 13.46
C LEU A 284 -25.83 -3.68 14.61
N GLY A 285 -25.54 -2.41 14.32
CA GLY A 285 -25.03 -1.44 15.28
C GLY A 285 -23.50 -1.47 15.45
N GLU A 286 -22.96 -0.41 16.05
CA GLU A 286 -21.51 -0.13 16.14
C GLU A 286 -20.71 -1.21 16.88
N ASP A 287 -21.31 -1.87 17.88
CA ASP A 287 -20.61 -2.82 18.74
C ASP A 287 -20.69 -4.28 18.24
N HIS A 288 -21.22 -4.53 17.04
CA HIS A 288 -21.39 -5.89 16.54
C HIS A 288 -20.06 -6.51 16.05
N ILE A 289 -19.86 -7.82 16.25
CA ILE A 289 -18.63 -8.51 15.82
C ILE A 289 -18.40 -8.39 14.30
N ASP A 290 -19.44 -8.55 13.48
CA ASP A 290 -19.33 -8.36 12.04
C ASP A 290 -18.87 -6.95 11.63
N VAL A 291 -19.15 -5.91 12.45
CA VAL A 291 -18.61 -4.56 12.23
C VAL A 291 -17.11 -4.54 12.52
N ALA A 292 -16.68 -5.21 13.58
CA ALA A 292 -15.26 -5.42 13.87
C ALA A 292 -14.55 -6.16 12.72
N ASP A 293 -15.17 -7.19 12.14
CA ASP A 293 -14.64 -7.89 10.97
C ASP A 293 -14.49 -6.95 9.76
N SER A 294 -15.46 -6.05 9.54
CA SER A 294 -15.33 -5.05 8.47
C SER A 294 -14.17 -4.09 8.71
N TYR A 295 -13.97 -3.65 9.94
CA TYR A 295 -12.82 -2.82 10.29
C TYR A 295 -11.50 -3.56 10.08
N ASP A 296 -11.38 -4.82 10.47
CA ASP A 296 -10.16 -5.59 10.25
C ASP A 296 -9.81 -5.71 8.77
N ASN A 297 -10.81 -5.94 7.93
CA ASN A 297 -10.60 -6.10 6.50
C ASN A 297 -10.23 -4.79 5.81
N LEU A 298 -10.78 -3.66 6.26
CA LEU A 298 -10.29 -2.34 5.87
C LEU A 298 -8.85 -2.14 6.34
N GLY A 299 -8.55 -2.44 7.60
CA GLY A 299 -7.20 -2.35 8.15
C GLY A 299 -6.18 -3.14 7.34
N LEU A 300 -6.54 -4.37 6.94
CA LEU A 300 -5.70 -5.24 6.13
C LEU A 300 -5.52 -4.69 4.71
N ALA A 301 -6.59 -4.21 4.07
CA ALA A 301 -6.48 -3.63 2.73
C ALA A 301 -5.60 -2.37 2.72
N TYR A 302 -5.74 -1.50 3.72
CA TYR A 302 -4.87 -0.32 3.86
C TYR A 302 -3.43 -0.69 4.19
N HIS A 303 -3.21 -1.70 5.03
CA HIS A 303 -1.87 -2.19 5.34
C HIS A 303 -1.17 -2.73 4.09
N GLU A 304 -1.87 -3.52 3.26
CA GLU A 304 -1.31 -4.06 2.00
C GLU A 304 -1.14 -2.98 0.92
N LYS A 305 -1.80 -1.82 1.07
CA LYS A 305 -1.60 -0.62 0.26
C LYS A 305 -0.51 0.32 0.82
N ASP A 306 0.21 -0.12 1.85
CA ASP A 306 1.25 0.66 2.55
C ASP A 306 0.75 1.95 3.25
N GLU A 307 -0.57 2.07 3.46
CA GLU A 307 -1.20 3.17 4.19
C GLU A 307 -1.37 2.79 5.68
N TYR A 308 -0.24 2.62 6.37
CA TYR A 308 -0.19 2.01 7.71
C TYR A 308 -0.92 2.80 8.81
N ASP A 309 -0.94 4.13 8.74
CA ASP A 309 -1.67 4.96 9.71
C ASP A 309 -3.18 4.70 9.65
N ILE A 310 -3.73 4.62 8.44
CA ILE A 310 -5.15 4.32 8.23
C ILE A 310 -5.44 2.88 8.64
N ALA A 311 -4.54 1.95 8.33
CA ALA A 311 -4.66 0.56 8.78
C ALA A 311 -4.76 0.43 10.30
N ILE A 312 -3.86 1.12 11.03
CA ILE A 312 -3.82 1.12 12.50
C ILE A 312 -5.12 1.66 13.09
N LYS A 313 -5.69 2.73 12.52
CA LYS A 313 -6.99 3.27 12.97
C LYS A 313 -8.09 2.21 12.89
N TYR A 314 -8.20 1.54 11.74
CA TYR A 314 -9.21 0.50 11.55
C TYR A 314 -8.99 -0.70 12.46
N TYR A 315 -7.75 -1.17 12.59
CA TYR A 315 -7.44 -2.23 13.53
C TYR A 315 -7.76 -1.86 14.98
N LYS A 316 -7.51 -0.62 15.42
CA LYS A 316 -7.88 -0.14 16.77
C LYS A 316 -9.40 -0.13 16.97
N LYS A 317 -10.19 0.27 15.96
CA LYS A 317 -11.67 0.22 16.00
C LYS A 317 -12.18 -1.21 16.14
N GLY A 318 -11.66 -2.14 15.31
CA GLY A 318 -11.98 -3.57 15.43
C GLY A 318 -11.54 -4.16 16.78
N LEU A 319 -10.40 -3.72 17.31
CA LEU A 319 -9.85 -4.21 18.58
C LEU A 319 -10.74 -3.81 19.75
N LYS A 320 -11.20 -2.56 19.78
CA LYS A 320 -12.12 -2.06 20.81
C LYS A 320 -13.37 -2.95 20.91
N ILE A 321 -14.04 -3.18 19.78
CA ILE A 321 -15.26 -4.01 19.75
C ILE A 321 -14.97 -5.43 20.23
N ARG A 322 -13.86 -6.04 19.81
CA ARG A 322 -13.53 -7.41 20.22
C ARG A 322 -13.12 -7.52 21.68
N LEU A 323 -12.42 -6.53 22.23
CA LEU A 323 -12.16 -6.46 23.66
C LEU A 323 -13.47 -6.41 24.45
N ASP A 324 -14.40 -5.55 24.03
CA ASP A 324 -15.70 -5.37 24.71
C ASP A 324 -16.60 -6.61 24.61
N LYS A 325 -16.61 -7.31 23.48
CA LYS A 325 -17.52 -8.45 23.23
C LYS A 325 -16.95 -9.82 23.54
N LEU A 326 -15.64 -10.03 23.34
CA LEU A 326 -15.00 -11.34 23.43
C LEU A 326 -14.05 -11.46 24.63
N GLY A 327 -13.61 -10.33 25.18
CA GLY A 327 -12.65 -10.25 26.27
C GLY A 327 -11.19 -10.30 25.82
N GLU A 328 -10.28 -9.90 26.72
CA GLU A 328 -8.87 -9.68 26.41
C GLU A 328 -8.09 -10.92 25.95
N ASP A 329 -8.52 -12.10 26.39
CA ASP A 329 -7.84 -13.37 26.11
C ASP A 329 -8.41 -14.11 24.89
N HIS A 330 -9.28 -13.48 24.08
CA HIS A 330 -9.86 -14.12 22.91
C HIS A 330 -8.86 -14.20 21.74
N ILE A 331 -8.93 -15.26 20.93
CA ILE A 331 -7.99 -15.46 19.82
C ILE A 331 -8.07 -14.35 18.77
N ASP A 332 -9.25 -13.79 18.54
CA ASP A 332 -9.42 -12.69 17.59
C ASP A 332 -8.78 -11.38 18.09
N VAL A 333 -8.71 -11.18 19.41
CA VAL A 333 -7.91 -10.09 20.00
C VAL A 333 -6.42 -10.33 19.75
N ALA A 334 -5.96 -11.58 19.80
CA ALA A 334 -4.59 -11.93 19.44
C ALA A 334 -4.29 -11.68 17.96
N ASN A 335 -5.22 -12.00 17.06
CA ASN A 335 -5.09 -11.74 15.62
C ASN A 335 -4.94 -10.24 15.35
N LEU A 336 -5.78 -9.40 15.97
CA LEU A 336 -5.69 -7.95 15.82
C LEU A 336 -4.44 -7.35 16.45
N CYS A 337 -4.02 -7.81 17.62
CA CYS A 337 -2.74 -7.39 18.20
C CYS A 337 -1.57 -7.75 17.28
N HIS A 338 -1.60 -8.93 16.65
CA HIS A 338 -0.59 -9.31 15.67
C HIS A 338 -0.59 -8.35 14.47
N SER A 339 -1.75 -8.03 13.90
CA SER A 339 -1.88 -7.07 12.79
C SER A 339 -1.42 -5.65 13.15
N LEU A 340 -1.77 -5.15 14.34
CA LEU A 340 -1.28 -3.87 14.85
C LEU A 340 0.24 -3.89 15.02
N GLY A 341 0.80 -4.95 15.60
CA GLY A 341 2.24 -5.10 15.74
C GLY A 341 2.96 -5.14 14.40
N ALA A 342 2.35 -5.72 13.36
CA ALA A 342 2.90 -5.71 12.00
C ALA A 342 2.87 -4.30 11.40
N ALA A 343 1.75 -3.59 11.53
CA ALA A 343 1.63 -2.22 11.02
C ALA A 343 2.62 -1.25 11.70
N TYR A 344 2.75 -1.32 13.03
CA TYR A 344 3.73 -0.50 13.77
C TYR A 344 5.18 -0.85 13.41
N ASN A 345 5.49 -2.11 13.10
CA ASN A 345 6.81 -2.48 12.58
C ASN A 345 7.12 -1.81 11.25
N GLN A 346 6.14 -1.68 10.34
CA GLN A 346 6.33 -0.99 9.05
C GLN A 346 6.47 0.52 9.20
N LYS A 347 5.93 1.08 10.29
CA LYS A 347 6.13 2.48 10.70
C LYS A 347 7.45 2.74 11.45
N ASP A 348 8.30 1.72 11.59
CA ASP A 348 9.51 1.77 12.41
C ASP A 348 9.27 2.09 13.91
N GLU A 349 8.03 1.95 14.38
CA GLU A 349 7.63 2.13 15.78
C GLU A 349 7.78 0.83 16.58
N TYR A 350 9.03 0.35 16.68
CA TYR A 350 9.33 -1.01 17.12
C TYR A 350 8.92 -1.33 18.58
N ASP A 351 8.99 -0.37 19.51
CA ASP A 351 8.60 -0.61 20.90
C ASP A 351 7.09 -0.85 21.06
N ILE A 352 6.28 -0.13 20.28
CA ILE A 352 4.83 -0.33 20.22
C ILE A 352 4.52 -1.67 19.55
N ALA A 353 5.21 -1.97 18.45
CA ALA A 353 5.06 -3.26 17.77
C ALA A 353 5.39 -4.46 18.70
N ILE A 354 6.48 -4.37 19.47
CA ILE A 354 6.87 -5.41 20.44
C ILE A 354 5.77 -5.60 21.50
N THR A 355 5.16 -4.51 21.99
CA THR A 355 4.09 -4.57 22.97
C THR A 355 2.88 -5.36 22.44
N PHE A 356 2.45 -5.04 21.21
CA PHE A 356 1.34 -5.74 20.57
C PHE A 356 1.66 -7.20 20.24
N HIS A 357 2.84 -7.49 19.70
CA HIS A 357 3.26 -8.88 19.42
C HIS A 357 3.37 -9.70 20.71
N LYS A 358 3.86 -9.14 21.82
CA LYS A 358 3.90 -9.82 23.12
C LYS A 358 2.50 -10.10 23.66
N LYS A 359 1.56 -9.16 23.51
CA LYS A 359 0.15 -9.37 23.90
C LYS A 359 -0.47 -10.52 23.09
N ALA A 360 -0.32 -10.49 21.76
CA ALA A 360 -0.77 -11.59 20.90
C ALA A 360 -0.13 -12.93 21.29
N LEU A 361 1.17 -12.92 21.60
CA LEU A 361 1.93 -14.12 21.94
C LEU A 361 1.41 -14.74 23.23
N LYS A 362 1.20 -13.93 24.27
CA LYS A 362 0.64 -14.39 25.55
C LYS A 362 -0.69 -15.10 25.33
N ILE A 363 -1.61 -14.48 24.59
CA ILE A 363 -2.94 -15.06 24.33
C ILE A 363 -2.82 -16.39 23.58
N ARG A 364 -1.98 -16.47 22.53
CA ARG A 364 -1.80 -17.70 21.76
C ARG A 364 -1.14 -18.81 22.59
N LEU A 365 -0.17 -18.49 23.44
CA LEU A 365 0.41 -19.46 24.37
C LEU A 365 -0.66 -20.02 25.31
N ASP A 366 -1.49 -19.16 25.89
CA ASP A 366 -2.53 -19.55 26.85
C ASP A 366 -3.66 -20.38 26.19
N LYS A 367 -4.03 -20.06 24.93
CA LYS A 367 -5.18 -20.69 24.24
C LYS A 367 -4.81 -21.87 23.34
N GLN A 368 -3.65 -21.83 22.70
CA GLN A 368 -3.25 -22.79 21.66
C GLN A 368 -2.03 -23.64 22.07
N GLY A 369 -1.30 -23.23 23.12
CA GLY A 369 -0.10 -23.91 23.61
C GLY A 369 1.19 -23.49 22.91
N GLU A 370 2.33 -23.88 23.49
CA GLU A 370 3.67 -23.44 23.08
C GLU A 370 4.08 -23.92 21.67
N ASP A 371 3.55 -25.05 21.22
CA ASP A 371 3.94 -25.68 19.95
C ASP A 371 3.02 -25.28 18.77
N HIS A 372 2.11 -24.31 18.94
CA HIS A 372 1.22 -23.90 17.86
C HIS A 372 1.97 -23.11 16.77
N ILE A 373 1.63 -23.31 15.50
CA ILE A 373 2.39 -22.69 14.40
C ILE A 373 2.33 -21.15 14.45
N ASP A 374 1.20 -20.60 14.87
CA ASP A 374 1.05 -19.15 15.00
C ASP A 374 1.88 -18.54 16.16
N VAL A 375 2.26 -19.35 17.16
CA VAL A 375 3.24 -18.93 18.18
C VAL A 375 4.62 -18.75 17.53
N ALA A 376 4.99 -19.62 16.59
CA ALA A 376 6.24 -19.47 15.82
C ALA A 376 6.24 -18.19 14.96
N LEU A 377 5.08 -17.84 14.37
CA LEU A 377 4.93 -16.59 13.62
C LEU A 377 5.17 -15.36 14.51
N LEU A 378 4.61 -15.34 15.71
CA LEU A 378 4.80 -14.23 16.65
C LEU A 378 6.23 -14.14 17.18
N TYR A 379 6.88 -15.27 17.47
CA TYR A 379 8.30 -15.28 17.79
C TYR A 379 9.15 -14.74 16.64
N ASN A 380 8.84 -15.09 15.40
CA ASN A 380 9.51 -14.52 14.24
C ASN A 380 9.35 -12.99 14.18
N ASN A 381 8.13 -12.48 14.35
CA ASN A 381 7.86 -11.04 14.26
C ASN A 381 8.48 -10.24 15.41
N LEU A 382 8.51 -10.81 16.61
CA LEU A 382 9.27 -10.25 17.74
C LEU A 382 10.77 -10.20 17.41
N GLY A 383 11.33 -11.28 16.85
CA GLY A 383 12.72 -11.31 16.42
C GLY A 383 13.04 -10.21 15.40
N VAL A 384 12.15 -9.99 14.42
CA VAL A 384 12.29 -8.90 13.44
C VAL A 384 12.29 -7.52 14.13
N ALA A 385 11.36 -7.27 15.05
CA ALA A 385 11.29 -5.99 15.77
C ALA A 385 12.53 -5.73 16.63
N TYR A 386 13.00 -6.75 17.38
CA TYR A 386 14.21 -6.65 18.20
C TYR A 386 15.50 -6.52 17.36
N ASN A 387 15.53 -7.09 16.16
CA ASN A 387 16.66 -6.94 15.23
C ASN A 387 16.85 -5.48 14.82
N LYS A 388 15.75 -4.77 14.57
CA LYS A 388 15.78 -3.35 14.24
C LYS A 388 16.31 -2.48 15.39
N LYS A 389 16.16 -2.95 16.63
CA LYS A 389 16.77 -2.35 17.82
C LYS A 389 18.22 -2.76 18.08
N GLY A 390 18.78 -3.68 17.28
CA GLY A 390 20.14 -4.20 17.45
C GLY A 390 20.30 -5.19 18.62
N GLU A 391 19.21 -5.67 19.20
CA GLU A 391 19.21 -6.57 20.36
C GLU A 391 19.41 -8.05 19.95
N TYR A 392 20.51 -8.36 19.27
CA TYR A 392 20.69 -9.61 18.52
C TYR A 392 20.57 -10.91 19.34
N ASP A 393 20.97 -10.93 20.61
CA ASP A 393 20.85 -12.13 21.46
C ASP A 393 19.38 -12.48 21.77
N ILE A 394 18.53 -11.47 21.92
CA ILE A 394 17.08 -11.64 22.09
C ILE A 394 16.47 -12.16 20.80
N VAL A 395 16.92 -11.63 19.65
CA VAL A 395 16.47 -12.08 18.33
C VAL A 395 16.76 -13.56 18.11
N ILE A 396 18.00 -14.00 18.39
CA ILE A 396 18.40 -15.41 18.27
C ILE A 396 17.47 -16.29 19.10
N THR A 397 17.23 -15.91 20.36
CA THR A 397 16.33 -16.66 21.26
C THR A 397 14.93 -16.84 20.66
N PHE A 398 14.37 -15.78 20.08
CA PHE A 398 13.05 -15.86 19.47
C PHE A 398 13.05 -16.66 18.16
N HIS A 399 14.03 -16.46 17.28
CA HIS A 399 14.12 -17.22 16.04
C HIS A 399 14.40 -18.71 16.25
N GLU A 400 15.19 -19.09 17.27
CA GLU A 400 15.38 -20.49 17.66
C GLU A 400 14.08 -21.14 18.17
N LYS A 401 13.29 -20.42 18.97
CA LYS A 401 11.97 -20.90 19.40
C LYS A 401 11.03 -21.10 18.22
N ALA A 402 10.98 -20.14 17.29
CA ALA A 402 10.18 -20.26 16.07
C ALA A 402 10.63 -21.44 15.20
N LEU A 403 11.95 -21.60 15.03
CA LEU A 403 12.55 -22.70 14.27
C LEU A 403 12.17 -24.05 14.88
N LYS A 404 12.28 -24.21 16.21
CA LYS A 404 11.92 -25.44 16.91
C LYS A 404 10.48 -25.85 16.62
N ILE A 405 9.53 -24.93 16.78
CA ILE A 405 8.11 -25.19 16.51
C ILE A 405 7.88 -25.58 15.05
N ARG A 406 8.50 -24.86 14.11
CA ARG A 406 8.37 -25.14 12.67
C ARG A 406 8.95 -26.50 12.29
N LEU A 407 10.09 -26.88 12.86
CA LEU A 407 10.67 -28.22 12.68
C LEU A 407 9.71 -29.30 13.19
N ASP A 408 9.17 -29.12 14.40
CA ASP A 408 8.28 -30.10 15.04
C ASP A 408 6.92 -30.24 14.32
N LYS A 409 6.37 -29.15 13.74
CA LYS A 409 5.04 -29.15 13.11
C LYS A 409 5.03 -29.32 11.60
N LEU A 410 6.04 -28.81 10.90
CA LEU A 410 6.07 -28.75 9.45
C LEU A 410 7.11 -29.70 8.82
N GLY A 411 8.09 -30.13 9.62
CA GLY A 411 9.19 -30.98 9.18
C GLY A 411 10.38 -30.19 8.60
N GLU A 412 11.53 -30.88 8.50
CA GLU A 412 12.83 -30.26 8.18
C GLU A 412 12.91 -29.60 6.80
N ASP A 413 12.14 -30.09 5.82
CA ASP A 413 12.19 -29.62 4.43
C ASP A 413 11.12 -28.55 4.11
N HIS A 414 10.44 -27.98 5.11
CA HIS A 414 9.42 -26.96 4.89
C HIS A 414 10.02 -25.57 4.60
N ILE A 415 9.38 -24.77 3.74
CA ILE A 415 9.86 -23.42 3.38
C ILE A 415 9.96 -22.50 4.60
N ASP A 416 9.01 -22.56 5.54
CA ASP A 416 9.08 -21.76 6.78
C ASP A 416 10.27 -22.12 7.68
N VAL A 417 10.72 -23.38 7.65
CA VAL A 417 11.96 -23.80 8.32
C VAL A 417 13.16 -23.18 7.63
N ALA A 418 13.17 -23.14 6.30
CA ALA A 418 14.20 -22.43 5.54
C ALA A 418 14.24 -20.93 5.89
N SER A 419 13.08 -20.28 5.99
CA SER A 419 12.99 -18.86 6.40
C SER A 419 13.50 -18.63 7.83
N SER A 420 13.25 -19.57 8.76
CA SER A 420 13.83 -19.51 10.11
C SER A 420 15.35 -19.64 10.10
N TYR A 421 15.91 -20.55 9.29
CA TYR A 421 17.36 -20.68 9.14
C TYR A 421 17.97 -19.45 8.49
N ASP A 422 17.35 -18.88 7.47
CA ASP A 422 17.76 -17.65 6.81
C ASP A 422 17.86 -16.49 7.82
N ASN A 423 16.79 -16.28 8.60
CA ASN A 423 16.76 -15.25 9.64
C ASN A 423 17.85 -15.46 10.71
N LEU A 424 18.08 -16.70 11.17
CA LEU A 424 19.18 -16.98 12.10
C LEU A 424 20.55 -16.71 11.46
N GLY A 425 20.75 -17.11 10.21
CA GLY A 425 21.97 -16.85 9.45
C GLY A 425 22.28 -15.36 9.37
N TYR A 426 21.27 -14.56 9.05
CA TYR A 426 21.38 -13.11 8.98
C TYR A 426 21.77 -12.48 10.32
N ILE A 427 21.20 -12.94 11.42
CA ILE A 427 21.51 -12.37 12.74
C ILE A 427 22.91 -12.79 13.21
N TYR A 428 23.33 -14.03 12.97
CA TYR A 428 24.72 -14.42 13.22
C TYR A 428 25.72 -13.65 12.35
N TYR A 429 25.35 -13.35 11.10
CA TYR A 429 26.12 -12.44 10.25
C TYR A 429 26.23 -11.06 10.92
N LYS A 430 25.12 -10.45 11.37
CA LYS A 430 25.17 -9.15 12.07
C LYS A 430 26.01 -9.16 13.36
N LYS A 431 26.12 -10.31 14.02
CA LYS A 431 27.01 -10.52 15.19
C LYS A 431 28.48 -10.79 14.84
N ASN A 432 28.84 -10.84 13.56
CA ASN A 432 30.14 -11.26 13.06
C ASN A 432 30.50 -12.72 13.39
N GLU A 433 29.52 -13.57 13.67
CA GLU A 433 29.68 -15.02 13.89
C GLU A 433 29.52 -15.76 12.55
N TRP A 434 30.44 -15.50 11.60
CA TRP A 434 30.31 -15.90 10.20
C TRP A 434 30.17 -17.41 9.98
N ASP A 435 30.83 -18.24 10.78
CA ASP A 435 30.75 -19.70 10.65
C ASP A 435 29.32 -20.21 10.91
N LYS A 436 28.65 -19.67 11.93
CA LYS A 436 27.25 -20.00 12.21
C LYS A 436 26.33 -19.44 11.14
N ALA A 437 26.59 -18.21 10.67
CA ALA A 437 25.84 -17.61 9.58
C ALA A 437 25.86 -18.52 8.33
N ILE A 438 27.06 -18.96 7.94
CA ILE A 438 27.27 -19.89 6.82
C ILE A 438 26.55 -21.21 7.03
N GLU A 439 26.62 -21.80 8.23
CA GLU A 439 25.92 -23.04 8.55
C GLU A 439 24.41 -22.90 8.32
N TYR A 440 23.81 -21.84 8.87
CA TYR A 440 22.38 -21.59 8.77
C TYR A 440 21.93 -21.25 7.35
N PHE A 441 22.66 -20.38 6.64
CA PHE A 441 22.35 -20.08 5.25
C PHE A 441 22.45 -21.32 4.34
N LYS A 442 23.40 -22.23 4.59
CA LYS A 442 23.46 -23.51 3.86
C LYS A 442 22.25 -24.41 4.11
N LYS A 443 21.75 -24.47 5.35
CA LYS A 443 20.54 -25.22 5.68
C LYS A 443 19.33 -24.64 4.95
N ALA A 444 19.16 -23.31 4.97
CA ALA A 444 18.11 -22.62 4.23
C ALA A 444 18.22 -22.87 2.71
N LEU A 445 19.42 -22.75 2.16
CA LEU A 445 19.68 -22.91 0.72
C LEU A 445 19.33 -24.31 0.24
N LYS A 446 19.72 -25.35 0.99
CA LYS A 446 19.39 -26.73 0.66
C LYS A 446 17.87 -26.94 0.52
N ILE A 447 17.09 -26.37 1.44
CA ILE A 447 15.63 -26.52 1.42
C ILE A 447 15.03 -25.75 0.24
N ARG A 448 15.42 -24.48 0.05
CA ARG A 448 14.89 -23.64 -1.02
C ARG A 448 15.24 -24.17 -2.41
N LEU A 449 16.46 -24.67 -2.62
CA LEU A 449 16.85 -25.36 -3.86
C LEU A 449 15.95 -26.56 -4.14
N ASN A 450 15.72 -27.41 -3.14
CA ASN A 450 14.89 -28.61 -3.30
C ASN A 450 13.42 -28.30 -3.57
N LYS A 451 12.89 -27.20 -3.03
CA LYS A 451 11.44 -26.88 -3.07
C LYS A 451 11.05 -25.88 -4.15
N GLN A 452 11.91 -24.91 -4.44
CA GLN A 452 11.63 -23.78 -5.33
C GLN A 452 12.50 -23.79 -6.60
N GLY A 453 13.59 -24.57 -6.62
CA GLY A 453 14.52 -24.63 -7.74
C GLY A 453 15.58 -23.52 -7.70
N GLU A 454 16.58 -23.63 -8.57
CA GLU A 454 17.74 -22.74 -8.63
C GLU A 454 17.41 -21.29 -9.01
N ASP A 455 16.34 -21.10 -9.79
CA ASP A 455 15.98 -19.79 -10.36
C ASP A 455 15.14 -18.91 -9.42
N HIS A 456 14.82 -19.37 -8.20
CA HIS A 456 13.99 -18.62 -7.26
C HIS A 456 14.78 -17.45 -6.62
N ILE A 457 14.15 -16.28 -6.48
CA ILE A 457 14.79 -15.07 -5.93
C ILE A 457 15.40 -15.29 -4.54
N ASP A 458 14.73 -16.08 -3.71
CA ASP A 458 15.20 -16.43 -2.38
C ASP A 458 16.48 -17.28 -2.37
N VAL A 459 16.70 -18.10 -3.42
CA VAL A 459 17.93 -18.87 -3.58
C VAL A 459 19.09 -17.93 -3.94
N ALA A 460 18.85 -16.98 -4.84
CA ALA A 460 19.84 -15.94 -5.18
C ALA A 460 20.21 -15.08 -3.95
N SER A 461 19.23 -14.71 -3.12
CA SER A 461 19.48 -13.99 -1.86
C SER A 461 20.38 -14.77 -0.91
N LEU A 462 20.14 -16.08 -0.76
CA LEU A 462 20.97 -16.93 0.10
C LEU A 462 22.40 -17.11 -0.43
N TYR A 463 22.58 -17.22 -1.75
CA TYR A 463 23.92 -17.23 -2.33
C TYR A 463 24.68 -15.93 -2.07
N ARG A 464 24.00 -14.79 -2.19
CA ARG A 464 24.58 -13.48 -1.85
C ARG A 464 25.00 -13.44 -0.38
N ASP A 465 24.12 -13.87 0.51
CA ASP A 465 24.36 -13.80 1.96
C ASP A 465 25.46 -14.78 2.41
N LEU A 466 25.54 -15.96 1.77
CA LEU A 466 26.69 -16.86 1.88
C LEU A 466 27.98 -16.21 1.39
N GLY A 467 27.97 -15.62 0.18
CA GLY A 467 29.12 -14.95 -0.40
C GLY A 467 29.65 -13.82 0.51
N MET A 468 28.75 -13.01 1.06
CA MET A 468 29.10 -11.98 2.05
C MET A 468 29.71 -12.59 3.31
N SER A 469 29.08 -13.62 3.88
CA SER A 469 29.58 -14.28 5.10
C SER A 469 30.96 -14.90 4.90
N TYR A 470 31.15 -15.56 3.76
CA TYR A 470 32.44 -16.12 3.38
C TYR A 470 33.48 -15.03 3.16
N ASN A 471 33.15 -13.92 2.51
CA ASN A 471 34.07 -12.81 2.30
C ASN A 471 34.49 -12.15 3.62
N GLU A 472 33.57 -11.96 4.57
CA GLU A 472 33.92 -11.44 5.90
C GLU A 472 34.78 -12.43 6.70
N LYS A 473 34.50 -13.74 6.57
CA LYS A 473 35.39 -14.79 7.10
C LYS A 473 36.76 -14.78 6.40
N ASP A 474 36.80 -14.48 5.10
CA ASP A 474 38.01 -14.51 4.30
C ASP A 474 38.95 -13.34 4.57
N LYS A 475 38.42 -12.20 5.01
CA LYS A 475 39.22 -11.12 5.62
C LYS A 475 39.99 -11.60 6.87
N LEU A 476 39.59 -12.72 7.48
CA LEU A 476 40.30 -13.39 8.57
C LEU A 476 41.27 -14.51 8.08
N GLY A 477 41.27 -14.82 6.77
CA GLY A 477 42.32 -15.61 6.09
C GLY A 477 42.05 -17.11 5.90
N GLU A 478 40.81 -17.60 5.98
CA GLU A 478 40.56 -19.06 6.12
C GLU A 478 39.81 -19.78 4.98
N ASP A 479 39.19 -19.14 3.97
CA ASP A 479 38.31 -19.89 3.03
C ASP A 479 38.19 -19.31 1.59
N HIS A 480 39.24 -18.66 1.08
CA HIS A 480 39.30 -17.98 -0.23
C HIS A 480 38.67 -18.75 -1.42
N ILE A 481 38.90 -20.06 -1.55
CA ILE A 481 38.44 -20.83 -2.73
C ILE A 481 36.92 -21.04 -2.73
N LYS A 482 36.28 -21.13 -1.56
CA LYS A 482 34.80 -21.27 -1.48
C LYS A 482 34.10 -19.95 -1.78
N VAL A 483 34.69 -18.83 -1.34
CA VAL A 483 34.21 -17.48 -1.68
C VAL A 483 34.20 -17.31 -3.21
N ALA A 484 35.29 -17.73 -3.86
CA ALA A 484 35.42 -17.69 -5.30
C ALA A 484 34.28 -18.47 -6.00
N GLN A 485 34.04 -19.72 -5.59
CA GLN A 485 32.96 -20.54 -6.15
C GLN A 485 31.57 -19.89 -6.01
N LEU A 486 31.27 -19.25 -4.89
CA LEU A 486 29.99 -18.57 -4.69
C LEU A 486 29.82 -17.33 -5.56
N TYR A 487 30.90 -16.58 -5.78
CA TYR A 487 30.88 -15.47 -6.73
C TYR A 487 30.65 -15.94 -8.17
N ASN A 488 31.14 -17.12 -8.56
CA ASN A 488 30.79 -17.73 -9.85
C ASN A 488 29.30 -17.96 -9.97
N ASP A 489 28.70 -18.61 -8.96
CA ASP A 489 27.30 -19.01 -8.97
C ASP A 489 26.37 -17.79 -9.00
N LEU A 490 26.71 -16.73 -8.25
CA LEU A 490 26.03 -15.42 -8.31
C LEU A 490 26.16 -14.80 -9.71
N GLY A 491 27.37 -14.78 -10.27
CA GLY A 491 27.61 -14.26 -11.61
C GLY A 491 26.75 -14.98 -12.66
N LEU A 492 26.67 -16.31 -12.58
CA LEU A 492 25.84 -17.13 -13.48
C LEU A 492 24.34 -16.83 -13.33
N ALA A 493 23.85 -16.67 -12.09
CA ALA A 493 22.45 -16.34 -11.83
C ALA A 493 22.07 -14.97 -12.41
N TYR A 494 22.89 -13.93 -12.16
CA TYR A 494 22.65 -12.60 -12.72
C TYR A 494 22.79 -12.56 -14.24
N TYR A 495 23.73 -13.33 -14.81
CA TYR A 495 23.89 -13.46 -16.26
C TYR A 495 22.62 -14.01 -16.91
N LYS A 496 22.00 -15.02 -16.30
CA LYS A 496 20.73 -15.60 -16.78
C LYS A 496 19.54 -14.64 -16.65
N LYS A 497 19.61 -13.66 -15.75
CA LYS A 497 18.59 -12.62 -15.54
C LYS A 497 18.77 -11.41 -16.48
N ASP A 498 19.69 -11.49 -17.42
CA ASP A 498 20.11 -10.38 -18.28
C ASP A 498 20.65 -9.15 -17.52
N GLU A 499 20.99 -9.31 -16.23
CA GLU A 499 21.61 -8.29 -15.38
C GLU A 499 23.15 -8.39 -15.48
N TYR A 500 23.67 -8.18 -16.69
CA TYR A 500 25.06 -8.48 -17.03
C TYR A 500 26.08 -7.63 -16.26
N ASP A 501 25.75 -6.40 -15.87
CA ASP A 501 26.63 -5.55 -15.05
C ASP A 501 26.93 -6.17 -13.69
N ILE A 502 25.89 -6.68 -13.03
CA ILE A 502 26.01 -7.33 -11.73
C ILE A 502 26.74 -8.66 -11.88
N ALA A 503 26.44 -9.43 -12.94
CA ALA A 503 27.14 -10.66 -13.26
C ALA A 503 28.66 -10.45 -13.40
N ILE A 504 29.06 -9.42 -14.15
CA ILE A 504 30.46 -9.04 -14.35
C ILE A 504 31.14 -8.65 -13.04
N GLU A 505 30.43 -7.91 -12.17
CA GLU A 505 30.98 -7.54 -10.86
C GLU A 505 31.35 -8.77 -10.04
N TYR A 506 30.47 -9.77 -9.98
CA TYR A 506 30.72 -11.02 -9.25
C TYR A 506 31.82 -11.86 -9.90
N TYR A 507 31.83 -12.03 -11.23
CA TYR A 507 32.92 -12.73 -11.92
C TYR A 507 34.28 -12.05 -11.68
N LYS A 508 34.35 -10.71 -11.66
CA LYS A 508 35.61 -10.00 -11.35
C LYS A 508 36.07 -10.23 -9.91
N LYS A 509 35.15 -10.28 -8.95
CA LYS A 509 35.47 -10.59 -7.54
C LYS A 509 36.03 -12.00 -7.41
N GLU A 510 35.44 -12.98 -8.09
CA GLU A 510 35.97 -14.35 -8.14
C GLU A 510 37.36 -14.40 -8.78
N LEU A 511 37.51 -13.80 -9.96
CA LEU A 511 38.74 -13.81 -10.74
C LEU A 511 39.92 -13.30 -9.91
N LYS A 512 39.72 -12.20 -9.17
CA LYS A 512 40.74 -11.66 -8.27
C LYS A 512 41.21 -12.69 -7.25
N ILE A 513 40.28 -13.39 -6.60
CA ILE A 513 40.61 -14.38 -5.56
C ILE A 513 41.37 -15.57 -6.17
N ARG A 514 40.93 -16.07 -7.32
CA ARG A 514 41.58 -17.22 -7.95
C ARG A 514 42.96 -16.89 -8.50
N LEU A 515 43.15 -15.69 -9.07
CA LEU A 515 44.47 -15.22 -9.47
C LEU A 515 45.42 -15.14 -8.27
N ASP A 516 44.96 -14.57 -7.15
CA ASP A 516 45.78 -14.39 -5.95
C ASP A 516 46.16 -15.73 -5.26
N LYS A 517 45.31 -16.76 -5.37
CA LYS A 517 45.47 -18.02 -4.59
C LYS A 517 45.82 -19.24 -5.41
N GLN A 518 45.44 -19.28 -6.68
CA GLN A 518 45.57 -20.45 -7.55
C GLN A 518 46.42 -20.16 -8.79
N GLY A 519 46.67 -18.88 -9.10
CA GLY A 519 47.47 -18.45 -10.27
C GLY A 519 46.69 -18.48 -11.59
N GLU A 520 47.28 -17.89 -12.64
CA GLU A 520 46.66 -17.76 -13.97
C GLU A 520 46.43 -19.11 -14.66
N ASP A 521 47.26 -20.11 -14.40
CA ASP A 521 47.19 -21.42 -15.06
C ASP A 521 46.04 -22.32 -14.54
N ASN A 522 45.22 -21.82 -13.61
CA ASN A 522 44.11 -22.58 -13.06
C ASN A 522 42.94 -22.68 -14.06
N ILE A 523 42.39 -23.88 -14.24
CA ILE A 523 41.28 -24.12 -15.17
C ILE A 523 40.04 -23.28 -14.87
N ASP A 524 39.78 -22.99 -13.60
CA ASP A 524 38.64 -22.19 -13.19
C ASP A 524 38.85 -20.69 -13.50
N VAL A 525 40.10 -20.21 -13.57
CA VAL A 525 40.43 -18.86 -14.06
C VAL A 525 40.12 -18.73 -15.55
N ALA A 526 40.43 -19.75 -16.34
CA ALA A 526 40.08 -19.78 -17.76
C ALA A 526 38.56 -19.82 -17.98
N LEU A 527 37.82 -20.60 -17.18
CA LEU A 527 36.34 -20.62 -17.22
C LEU A 527 35.74 -19.25 -16.88
N LEU A 528 36.32 -18.53 -15.93
CA LEU A 528 35.94 -17.17 -15.56
C LEU A 528 36.18 -16.15 -16.66
N TYR A 529 37.34 -16.22 -17.31
CA TYR A 529 37.62 -15.37 -18.46
C TYR A 529 36.61 -15.62 -19.59
N ASN A 530 36.25 -16.87 -19.85
CA ASN A 530 35.16 -17.17 -20.77
C ASN A 530 33.81 -16.60 -20.30
N ASN A 531 33.44 -16.72 -19.03
CA ASN A 531 32.18 -16.18 -18.49
C ASN A 531 32.13 -14.64 -18.57
N LEU A 532 33.24 -13.95 -18.28
CA LEU A 532 33.40 -12.51 -18.46
C LEU A 532 33.27 -12.11 -19.93
N GLY A 533 33.94 -12.84 -20.83
CA GLY A 533 33.83 -12.62 -22.28
C GLY A 533 32.39 -12.73 -22.76
N LEU A 534 31.66 -13.77 -22.32
CA LEU A 534 30.25 -13.97 -22.63
C LEU A 534 29.36 -12.84 -22.08
N ALA A 535 29.63 -12.34 -20.87
CA ALA A 535 28.88 -11.24 -20.27
C ALA A 535 29.11 -9.90 -20.98
N TYR A 536 30.37 -9.58 -21.30
CA TYR A 536 30.70 -8.38 -22.07
C TYR A 536 30.15 -8.43 -23.50
N ASN A 537 30.14 -9.61 -24.12
CA ASN A 537 29.52 -9.82 -25.43
C ASN A 537 28.01 -9.50 -25.39
N LYS A 538 27.30 -10.00 -24.36
CA LYS A 538 25.87 -9.70 -24.17
C LYS A 538 25.57 -8.22 -23.93
N LYS A 539 26.50 -7.47 -23.32
CA LYS A 539 26.42 -6.01 -23.18
C LYS A 539 26.74 -5.23 -24.48
N GLY A 540 27.25 -5.89 -25.51
CA GLY A 540 27.72 -5.23 -26.73
C GLY A 540 29.12 -4.60 -26.61
N GLU A 541 29.86 -4.91 -25.55
CA GLU A 541 31.23 -4.45 -25.32
C GLU A 541 32.24 -5.43 -25.96
N TYR A 542 32.20 -5.54 -27.29
CA TYR A 542 32.88 -6.61 -28.03
C TYR A 542 34.41 -6.60 -27.89
N ASP A 543 35.05 -5.42 -27.85
CA ASP A 543 36.52 -5.34 -27.71
C ASP A 543 37.00 -5.89 -26.36
N ILE A 544 36.22 -5.65 -25.31
CA ILE A 544 36.48 -6.16 -23.97
C ILE A 544 36.20 -7.67 -23.93
N ALA A 545 35.12 -8.11 -24.58
CA ALA A 545 34.79 -9.53 -24.69
C ALA A 545 35.90 -10.33 -25.38
N ILE A 546 36.46 -9.82 -26.49
CA ILE A 546 37.58 -10.45 -27.20
C ILE A 546 38.79 -10.55 -26.27
N THR A 547 39.13 -9.49 -25.55
CA THR A 547 40.26 -9.48 -24.61
C THR A 547 40.12 -10.58 -23.55
N PHE A 548 38.89 -10.85 -23.09
CA PHE A 548 38.63 -11.92 -22.13
C PHE A 548 38.56 -13.31 -22.76
N HIS A 549 38.24 -13.46 -24.04
CA HIS A 549 38.29 -14.75 -24.72
C HIS A 549 39.70 -15.15 -25.19
N GLU A 550 40.60 -14.16 -25.36
CA GLU A 550 42.02 -14.41 -25.68
C GLU A 550 42.84 -14.86 -24.47
N LYS A 551 42.41 -14.45 -23.27
CA LYS A 551 42.95 -14.89 -21.99
C LYS A 551 42.32 -16.22 -21.58
#